data_AF-A4J771-F1
#
_entry.id   AF-A4J771-F1
#
_cell.length_a   1.000
_cell.length_b   1.000
_cell.length_c   1.000
_cell.angle_alpha   90.00
_cell.angle_beta   90.00
_cell.angle_gamma   90.00
#
_symmetry.space_group_name_H-M   'P 1'
#
loop_
_entity.id
_entity.type
_entity.pdbx_description
1 polymer ?
#
loop_
_entity_poly.entity_id
_entity_poly.type
_entity_poly.pdbx_seq_one_letter_code
_entity_poly.pdbx_strand_id
1 'polypeptide(L)'
;MDNKRQALEELYLNKKNIVQEILEITKEMTKFISAEEINALDKHLTKRQELMDKVDEIDKQISLIHIPESQQIQYIKSGIKELIKQIMACDTQHKEDLSKAQLFVKQKLKEAANRKVIKQAYYPQRKQNNGYFIDNKK
;
A
#
# COMPACT_ATOMS: atom_id res chain seq x y z
N MET A 1 -27.08 12.78 -31.85
CA MET A 1 -26.74 11.59 -31.03
C MET A 1 -25.24 11.40 -30.88
N ASP A 2 -24.41 11.90 -31.81
CA ASP A 2 -22.95 11.71 -31.76
C ASP A 2 -22.24 12.35 -30.55
N ASN A 3 -22.71 13.51 -30.07
CA ASN A 3 -22.06 14.21 -28.95
C ASN A 3 -22.08 13.39 -27.64
N LYS A 4 -23.18 12.69 -27.32
CA LYS A 4 -23.25 11.82 -26.14
C LYS A 4 -22.34 10.60 -26.24
N ARG A 5 -22.14 10.07 -27.46
CA ARG A 5 -21.24 8.93 -27.71
C ARG A 5 -19.79 9.36 -27.57
N GLN A 6 -19.42 10.51 -28.15
CA GLN A 6 -18.09 11.09 -28.01
C GLN A 6 -17.75 11.34 -26.53
N ALA A 7 -18.67 11.97 -25.78
CA ALA A 7 -18.49 12.18 -24.34
C ALA A 7 -18.31 10.86 -23.56
N LEU A 8 -19.05 9.81 -23.89
CA LEU A 8 -18.89 8.49 -23.26
C LEU A 8 -17.53 7.87 -23.57
N GLU A 9 -17.07 7.96 -24.83
CA GLU A 9 -15.75 7.48 -25.24
C GLU A 9 -14.62 8.22 -24.52
N GLU A 10 -14.74 9.55 -24.37
CA GLU A 10 -13.80 10.37 -23.61
C GLU A 10 -13.74 9.98 -22.13
N LEU A 11 -14.89 9.71 -21.49
CA LEU A 11 -14.94 9.24 -20.11
C LEU A 11 -14.23 7.90 -19.92
N TYR A 12 -14.46 6.94 -20.83
CA TYR A 12 -13.75 5.65 -20.79
C TYR A 12 -12.25 5.79 -21.04
N LEU A 13 -11.85 6.68 -21.95
CA LEU A 13 -10.44 6.96 -22.20
C LEU A 13 -9.76 7.59 -20.98
N ASN A 14 -10.43 8.57 -20.35
CA ASN A 14 -9.97 9.18 -19.11
C ASN A 14 -9.84 8.15 -17.99
N LYS A 15 -10.86 7.29 -17.81
CA LYS A 15 -10.81 6.18 -16.86
C LYS A 15 -9.60 5.28 -17.12
N LYS A 16 -9.35 4.91 -18.38
CA LYS A 16 -8.19 4.09 -18.75
C LYS A 16 -6.87 4.76 -18.37
N ASN A 17 -6.73 6.05 -18.63
CA ASN A 17 -5.50 6.80 -18.29
C ASN A 17 -5.27 6.85 -16.78
N ILE A 18 -6.32 7.06 -15.97
CA ILE A 18 -6.20 7.04 -14.51
C ILE A 18 -5.85 5.65 -14.00
N VAL A 19 -6.47 4.58 -14.55
CA VAL A 19 -6.12 3.20 -14.18
C VAL A 19 -4.68 2.87 -14.58
N GLN A 20 -4.18 3.42 -15.69
CA GLN A 20 -2.76 3.30 -16.05
C GLN A 20 -1.86 3.99 -15.02
N GLU A 21 -2.22 5.20 -14.56
CA GLU A 21 -1.47 5.92 -13.51
C GLU A 21 -1.45 5.13 -12.19
N ILE A 22 -2.57 4.52 -11.81
CA ILE A 22 -2.66 3.61 -10.65
C ILE A 22 -1.68 2.44 -10.82
N LEU A 23 -1.61 1.84 -12.00
CA LEU A 23 -0.68 0.74 -12.26
C LEU A 23 0.77 1.18 -12.13
N GLU A 24 1.14 2.35 -12.66
CA GLU A 24 2.52 2.84 -12.56
C GLU A 24 2.91 3.13 -11.10
N ILE A 25 2.05 3.79 -10.33
CA ILE A 25 2.25 3.98 -8.88
C ILE A 25 2.39 2.64 -8.16
N THR A 26 1.55 1.66 -8.51
CA THR A 26 1.60 0.32 -7.90
C THR A 26 2.94 -0.35 -8.24
N LYS A 27 3.45 -0.25 -9.47
CA LYS A 27 4.78 -0.78 -9.80
C LYS A 27 5.87 -0.10 -9.00
N GLU A 28 5.81 1.22 -8.84
CA GLU A 28 6.80 2.00 -8.08
C GLU A 28 6.84 1.65 -6.60
N MET A 29 5.69 1.32 -6.00
CA MET A 29 5.61 0.86 -4.60
C MET A 29 6.54 -0.32 -4.30
N THR A 30 6.83 -1.18 -5.28
CA THR A 30 7.78 -2.30 -5.15
C THR A 30 9.16 -1.83 -4.65
N LYS A 31 9.61 -0.65 -5.12
CA LYS A 31 10.90 -0.06 -4.74
C LYS A 31 10.90 0.34 -3.27
N PHE A 32 9.82 1.00 -2.82
CA PHE A 32 9.69 1.47 -1.43
C PHE A 32 9.47 0.33 -0.44
N ILE A 33 8.77 -0.73 -0.83
CA ILE A 33 8.62 -1.95 -0.03
C ILE A 33 9.99 -2.60 0.18
N SER A 34 10.77 -2.75 -0.89
CA SER A 34 12.10 -3.37 -0.82
C SER A 34 13.12 -2.53 -0.05
N ALA A 35 12.99 -1.19 -0.10
CA ALA A 35 13.85 -0.25 0.61
C ALA A 35 13.39 0.05 2.05
N GLU A 36 12.29 -0.57 2.52
CA GLU A 36 11.67 -0.30 3.83
C GLU A 36 11.31 1.19 4.03
N GLU A 37 11.07 1.94 2.95
CA GLU A 37 10.75 3.37 2.97
C GLU A 37 9.26 3.60 3.24
N ILE A 38 8.84 3.36 4.49
CA ILE A 38 7.42 3.42 4.91
C ILE A 38 6.77 4.77 4.58
N ASN A 39 7.48 5.89 4.79
CA ASN A 39 6.95 7.22 4.51
C ASN A 39 6.72 7.46 3.00
N ALA A 40 7.57 6.91 2.15
CA ALA A 40 7.39 7.00 0.70
C ALA A 40 6.24 6.09 0.25
N LEU A 41 6.15 4.88 0.82
CA LEU A 41 5.05 3.96 0.58
C LEU A 41 3.69 4.57 0.94
N ASP A 42 3.58 5.23 2.09
CA ASP A 42 2.34 5.88 2.56
C ASP A 42 1.88 7.01 1.63
N LYS A 43 2.82 7.80 1.10
CA LYS A 43 2.53 8.82 0.07
C LYS A 43 1.95 8.19 -1.21
N HIS A 44 2.51 7.06 -1.66
CA HIS A 44 2.03 6.37 -2.86
C HIS A 44 0.67 5.72 -2.63
N LEU A 45 0.42 5.16 -1.44
CA LEU A 45 -0.90 4.64 -1.04
C LEU A 45 -1.96 5.74 -1.03
N THR A 46 -1.64 6.89 -0.43
CA THR A 46 -2.53 8.06 -0.44
C THR A 46 -2.83 8.51 -1.86
N LYS A 47 -1.79 8.63 -2.70
CA LYS A 47 -1.96 9.05 -4.09
C LYS A 47 -2.82 8.07 -4.89
N ARG A 48 -2.60 6.77 -4.68
CA ARG A 48 -3.40 5.70 -5.30
C ARG A 48 -4.86 5.79 -4.88
N GLN A 49 -5.16 6.08 -3.61
CA GLN A 49 -6.54 6.28 -3.15
C GLN A 49 -7.21 7.46 -3.85
N GLU A 50 -6.53 8.61 -3.96
CA GLU A 50 -7.06 9.77 -4.70
C GLU A 50 -7.42 9.43 -6.15
N LEU A 51 -6.62 8.59 -6.81
CA LEU A 51 -6.90 8.16 -8.18
C LEU A 51 -8.07 7.18 -8.25
N MET A 52 -8.21 6.28 -7.28
CA MET A 52 -9.37 5.39 -7.17
C MET A 52 -10.66 6.19 -6.98
N ASP A 53 -10.65 7.21 -6.13
CA ASP A 53 -11.81 8.09 -5.93
C ASP A 53 -12.22 8.81 -7.23
N LYS A 54 -11.24 9.20 -8.06
CA LYS A 54 -11.52 9.77 -9.39
C LYS A 54 -12.12 8.74 -10.36
N VAL A 55 -11.68 7.48 -10.30
CA VAL A 55 -12.29 6.41 -11.11
C VAL A 55 -13.74 6.22 -10.72
N ASP A 56 -14.05 6.20 -9.41
CA ASP A 56 -15.42 6.08 -8.92
C ASP A 56 -16.30 7.24 -9.40
N GLU A 57 -15.76 8.46 -9.43
CA GLU A 57 -16.48 9.61 -9.94
C GLU A 57 -16.75 9.52 -11.45
N ILE A 58 -15.78 9.04 -12.24
CA ILE A 58 -16.01 8.78 -13.67
C ILE A 58 -17.04 7.68 -13.87
N ASP A 59 -17.03 6.63 -13.04
CA ASP A 59 -18.01 5.56 -13.14
C ASP A 59 -19.44 6.03 -12.86
N LYS A 60 -19.62 6.97 -11.92
CA LYS A 60 -20.91 7.64 -11.73
C LYS A 60 -21.31 8.41 -12.99
N GLN A 61 -20.41 9.20 -13.57
CA GLN A 61 -20.70 9.95 -14.80
C GLN A 61 -21.10 9.05 -15.96
N ILE A 62 -20.37 7.94 -16.14
CA ILE A 62 -20.67 6.91 -17.15
C ILE A 62 -22.07 6.33 -16.91
N SER A 63 -22.42 6.01 -15.65
CA SER A 63 -23.73 5.42 -15.33
C SER A 63 -24.92 6.32 -15.66
N LEU A 64 -24.71 7.64 -15.75
CA LEU A 64 -25.76 8.59 -16.12
C LEU A 64 -26.02 8.60 -17.65
N ILE A 65 -25.06 8.15 -18.46
CA ILE A 65 -25.15 8.16 -19.93
C ILE A 65 -25.73 6.82 -20.43
N HIS A 66 -27.02 6.83 -20.76
CA HIS A 66 -27.73 5.66 -21.27
C HIS A 66 -27.72 5.64 -22.80
N ILE A 67 -26.64 5.12 -23.40
CA ILE A 67 -26.53 4.89 -24.84
C ILE A 67 -25.87 3.54 -25.14
N PRO A 68 -26.15 2.92 -26.30
CA PRO A 68 -25.46 1.71 -26.71
C PRO A 68 -23.96 1.93 -26.87
N GLU A 69 -23.18 1.01 -26.31
CA GLU A 69 -21.72 1.04 -26.38
C GLU A 69 -21.22 0.80 -27.79
N SER A 70 -20.20 1.57 -28.21
CA SER A 70 -19.49 1.35 -29.45
C SER A 70 -18.46 0.22 -29.30
N GLN A 71 -18.00 -0.34 -30.42
CA GLN A 71 -16.89 -1.30 -30.44
C GLN A 71 -15.61 -0.70 -29.83
N GLN A 72 -15.41 0.61 -30.00
CA GLN A 72 -14.30 1.35 -29.40
C GLN A 72 -14.38 1.33 -27.86
N ILE A 73 -15.57 1.57 -27.27
CA ILE A 73 -15.78 1.48 -25.82
C ILE A 73 -15.46 0.07 -25.30
N GLN A 74 -15.89 -0.97 -26.03
CA GLN A 74 -15.61 -2.35 -25.64
C GLN A 74 -14.11 -2.66 -25.65
N TYR A 75 -13.38 -2.14 -26.65
CA TYR A 75 -11.93 -2.25 -26.72
C TYR A 75 -11.25 -1.54 -25.53
N ILE A 76 -11.68 -0.31 -25.21
CA ILE A 76 -11.14 0.44 -24.06
C ILE A 76 -11.40 -0.30 -22.75
N LYS A 77 -12.62 -0.81 -22.53
CA LYS A 77 -12.97 -1.62 -21.35
C LYS A 77 -12.10 -2.85 -21.19
N SER A 78 -11.80 -3.53 -22.30
CA SER A 78 -10.93 -4.71 -22.29
C SER A 78 -9.51 -4.32 -21.87
N GLY A 79 -9.01 -3.18 -22.36
CA GLY A 79 -7.75 -2.60 -21.89
C GLY A 79 -7.76 -2.26 -20.39
N ILE A 80 -8.83 -1.63 -19.88
CA ILE A 80 -8.98 -1.34 -18.44
C ILE A 80 -8.95 -2.62 -17.61
N LYS A 81 -9.66 -3.68 -18.04
CA LYS A 81 -9.65 -4.97 -17.35
C LYS A 81 -8.26 -5.58 -17.26
N GLU A 82 -7.47 -5.45 -18.32
CA GLU A 82 -6.11 -5.96 -18.34
C GLU A 82 -5.19 -5.19 -17.39
N LEU A 83 -5.33 -3.85 -17.34
CA LEU A 83 -4.60 -3.03 -16.36
C LEU A 83 -4.97 -3.40 -14.92
N ILE A 84 -6.25 -3.63 -14.63
CA ILE A 84 -6.72 -4.05 -13.29
C ILE A 84 -6.09 -5.39 -12.91
N LYS A 85 -6.01 -6.37 -13.83
CA LYS A 85 -5.33 -7.65 -13.56
C LYS A 85 -3.86 -7.45 -13.22
N GLN A 86 -3.16 -6.57 -13.93
CA GLN A 86 -1.76 -6.27 -13.64
C GLN A 86 -1.60 -5.62 -12.25
N ILE A 87 -2.48 -4.68 -11.88
CA ILE A 87 -2.50 -4.08 -10.53
C ILE A 87 -2.68 -5.18 -9.48
N MET A 88 -3.65 -6.08 -9.65
CA MET A 88 -3.90 -7.18 -8.71
C MET A 88 -2.71 -8.13 -8.56
N ALA A 89 -2.00 -8.42 -9.66
CA ALA A 89 -0.79 -9.23 -9.62
C ALA A 89 0.32 -8.54 -8.81
N CYS A 90 0.54 -7.24 -9.03
CA CYS A 90 1.49 -6.46 -8.24
C CYS A 90 1.12 -6.41 -6.75
N ASP A 91 -0.15 -6.17 -6.43
CA ASP A 91 -0.63 -6.14 -5.04
C ASP A 91 -0.44 -7.48 -4.32
N THR A 92 -0.66 -8.59 -5.05
CA THR A 92 -0.42 -9.94 -4.52
C THR A 92 1.06 -10.10 -4.17
N GLN A 93 1.95 -9.70 -5.06
CA GLN A 93 3.40 -9.73 -4.82
C GLN A 93 3.80 -8.87 -3.61
N HIS A 94 3.30 -7.64 -3.53
CA HIS A 94 3.58 -6.75 -2.40
C HIS A 94 3.14 -7.33 -1.07
N LYS A 95 1.96 -7.96 -1.03
CA LYS A 95 1.45 -8.62 0.16
C LYS A 95 2.38 -9.75 0.61
N GLU A 96 2.89 -10.55 -0.32
CA GLU A 96 3.85 -11.60 -0.02
C GLU A 96 5.16 -11.03 0.55
N ASP A 97 5.68 -9.97 -0.05
CA ASP A 97 6.95 -9.35 0.36
C ASP A 97 6.84 -8.70 1.75
N LEU A 98 5.75 -7.99 2.01
CA LEU A 98 5.44 -7.44 3.33
C LEU A 98 5.26 -8.55 4.38
N SER A 99 4.63 -9.68 4.00
CA SER A 99 4.45 -10.82 4.91
C SER A 99 5.80 -11.46 5.28
N LYS A 100 6.72 -11.59 4.32
CA LYS A 100 8.09 -12.07 4.56
C LYS A 100 8.85 -11.13 5.48
N ALA A 101 8.80 -9.83 5.21
CA ALA A 101 9.43 -8.81 6.06
C ALA A 101 8.89 -8.85 7.50
N GLN A 102 7.56 -8.97 7.66
CA GLN A 102 6.93 -9.07 8.98
C GLN A 102 7.38 -10.33 9.74
N LEU A 103 7.50 -11.47 9.06
CA LEU A 103 7.99 -12.71 9.67
C LEU A 103 9.43 -12.56 10.15
N PHE A 104 10.29 -11.95 9.34
CA PHE A 104 11.68 -11.68 9.70
C PHE A 104 11.80 -10.78 10.95
N VAL A 105 11.03 -9.69 11.01
CA VAL A 105 10.99 -8.81 12.19
C VAL A 105 10.54 -9.57 13.44
N LYS A 106 9.50 -10.41 13.34
CA LYS A 106 9.03 -11.25 14.47
C LYS A 106 10.12 -12.18 14.98
N GLN A 107 10.88 -12.80 14.08
CA GLN A 107 12.00 -13.67 14.45
C GLN A 107 13.10 -12.88 15.18
N LYS A 108 13.47 -11.71 14.67
CA LYS A 108 14.47 -10.84 15.31
C LYS A 108 14.05 -10.35 16.70
N LEU A 109 12.77 -10.00 16.87
CA LEU A 109 12.23 -9.65 18.18
C LEU A 109 12.31 -10.82 19.17
N LYS A 110 12.00 -12.04 18.72
CA LYS A 110 12.12 -13.26 19.56
C LYS A 110 13.58 -13.52 19.95
N GLU A 111 14.52 -13.41 19.02
CA GLU A 111 15.95 -13.54 19.30
C GLU A 111 16.43 -12.50 20.32
N ALA A 112 16.03 -11.23 20.16
CA ALA A 112 16.40 -10.16 21.08
C ALA A 112 15.81 -10.38 22.49
N ALA A 113 14.56 -10.84 22.59
CA ALA A 113 13.92 -11.19 23.85
C ALA A 113 14.65 -12.35 24.53
N ASN A 114 14.96 -13.42 23.79
CA ASN A 114 15.70 -14.58 24.31
C ASN A 114 17.10 -14.19 24.79
N ARG A 115 17.81 -13.32 24.05
CA ARG A 115 19.11 -12.78 24.50
C ARG A 115 19.00 -12.01 25.82
N LYS A 116 17.93 -11.21 26.01
CA LYS A 116 17.69 -10.52 27.29
C LYS A 116 17.47 -11.51 28.44
N VAL A 117 16.67 -12.55 28.22
CA VAL A 117 16.41 -13.61 29.22
C VAL A 117 17.69 -14.35 29.57
N ILE A 118 18.47 -14.79 28.57
CA ILE A 118 19.77 -15.46 28.77
C ILE A 118 20.72 -14.53 29.55
N LYS A 119 20.84 -13.26 29.15
CA LYS A 119 21.71 -12.31 29.84
C LYS A 119 21.29 -12.12 31.30
N GLN A 120 19.99 -12.07 31.61
CA GLN A 120 19.50 -12.00 32.99
C GLN A 120 19.74 -13.29 33.78
N ALA A 121 19.64 -14.45 33.15
CA ALA A 121 19.88 -15.74 33.79
C ALA A 121 21.36 -15.97 34.13
N TYR A 122 22.28 -15.60 33.24
CA TYR A 122 23.72 -15.84 33.41
C TYR A 122 24.47 -14.64 34.02
N TYR A 123 23.93 -13.43 33.90
CA TYR A 123 24.50 -12.21 34.48
C TYR A 123 23.39 -11.39 35.17
N PRO A 124 22.85 -11.88 36.30
CA PRO A 124 21.83 -11.14 37.03
C PRO A 124 22.41 -9.80 37.49
N GLN A 125 21.88 -8.70 36.96
CA GLN A 125 22.21 -7.38 37.49
C GLN A 125 21.74 -7.34 38.95
N ARG A 126 22.68 -7.16 39.89
CA ARG A 126 22.36 -6.94 41.30
C ARG A 126 21.43 -5.74 41.37
N LYS A 127 20.18 -5.95 41.79
CA LYS A 127 19.29 -4.84 42.14
C LYS A 127 20.03 -4.01 43.20
N GLN A 128 20.39 -2.77 42.87
CA GLN A 128 20.78 -1.82 43.89
C GLN A 128 19.56 -1.67 44.80
N ASN A 129 19.62 -2.28 45.99
CA ASN A 129 18.71 -1.91 47.05
C ASN A 129 18.89 -0.40 47.25
N ASN A 130 17.78 0.35 47.27
CA ASN A 130 17.77 1.73 47.71
C ASN A 130 18.33 1.76 49.14
N GLY A 131 19.64 1.92 49.26
CA GLY A 131 20.33 2.04 50.54
C GLY A 131 19.83 3.33 51.18
N TYR A 132 19.34 3.22 52.41
CA TYR A 132 19.08 4.38 53.25
C TYR A 132 20.34 5.24 53.32
N PHE A 133 20.23 6.50 52.92
CA PHE A 133 21.23 7.51 53.23
C PHE A 133 21.23 7.70 54.75
N ILE A 134 22.25 7.19 55.43
CA ILE A 134 22.52 7.58 56.82
C ILE A 134 23.27 8.91 56.73
N ASP A 135 22.56 10.03 56.91
CA ASP A 135 23.16 11.34 57.09
C ASP A 135 23.78 11.42 58.49
N ASN A 136 25.06 11.07 58.59
CA ASN A 136 25.86 11.32 59.79
C ASN A 136 26.51 12.69 59.69
N LYS A 137 25.73 13.76 59.85
CA LYS A 137 26.27 15.10 60.15
C LYS A 137 26.17 15.36 61.65
N LYS A 138 27.34 15.31 62.30
CA LYS A 138 27.62 15.97 63.58
C LYS A 138 28.38 17.26 63.30
#